data_AF-A0A2V7VBM5-F1
#
_entry.id   AF-A0A2V7VBM5-F1
#
_cell.length_a   1.000
_cell.length_b   1.000
_cell.length_c   1.000
_cell.angle_alpha   90.00
_cell.angle_beta   90.00
_cell.angle_gamma   90.00
#
_symmetry.space_group_name_H-M   'P 1'
#
loop_
_entity.id
_entity.type
_entity.pdbx_description
1 polymer ?
#
loop_
_entity_poly.entity_id
_entity_poly.type
_entity_poly.pdbx_seq_one_letter_code
_entity_poly.pdbx_strand_id
1 'polypeptide(L)'
;MKIYTRTGDRGETGLIDGSRVKKDSLRVDCYGEVDELNACLGAVRSHREDAGLDALLAQVQRDLFALGAQLADPQARIGGRKPKAAVTAEHVKRLEDAIDARQEELPPL
;
A
#
# COMPACT_ATOMS: atom_id res chain seq x y z
N MET A 1 8.46 -20.07 -12.34
CA MET A 1 9.01 -19.82 -10.98
C MET A 1 7.98 -20.27 -9.96
N LYS A 2 8.37 -20.93 -8.85
CA LYS A 2 7.42 -21.32 -7.79
C LYS A 2 7.19 -20.15 -6.84
N ILE A 3 5.95 -19.93 -6.43
CA ILE A 3 5.60 -18.90 -5.44
C ILE A 3 6.08 -19.31 -4.04
N TYR A 4 5.92 -20.59 -3.65
CA TYR A 4 6.38 -21.09 -2.36
C TYR A 4 7.87 -21.46 -2.39
N THR A 5 8.65 -20.98 -1.41
CA THR A 5 10.10 -21.23 -1.27
C THR A 5 10.47 -21.99 -0.01
N ARG A 6 9.55 -22.12 0.97
CA ARG A 6 9.75 -22.73 2.30
C ARG A 6 10.78 -22.04 3.19
N THR A 7 11.38 -20.92 2.75
CA THR A 7 12.38 -20.20 3.56
C THR A 7 11.76 -19.51 4.78
N GLY A 8 10.43 -19.39 4.84
CA GLY A 8 9.70 -18.80 5.97
C GLY A 8 9.05 -19.78 6.94
N ASP A 9 9.30 -21.09 6.78
CA ASP A 9 8.66 -22.15 7.59
C ASP A 9 9.08 -22.09 9.07
N ARG A 10 10.21 -21.44 9.38
CA ARG A 10 10.71 -21.23 10.75
C ARG A 10 10.21 -19.93 11.40
N GLY A 11 9.16 -19.32 10.84
CA GLY A 11 8.55 -18.10 11.39
C GLY A 11 9.29 -16.79 11.07
N GLU A 12 10.17 -16.80 10.07
CA GLU A 12 10.94 -15.63 9.65
C GLU A 12 10.63 -15.25 8.20
N THR A 13 10.90 -14.00 7.85
CA THR A 13 10.78 -13.48 6.49
C THR A 13 11.95 -12.55 6.15
N GLY A 14 12.18 -12.29 4.87
CA GLY A 14 13.20 -11.35 4.40
C GLY A 14 12.63 -9.96 4.16
N LEU A 15 13.43 -8.93 4.44
CA LEU A 15 13.15 -7.53 4.09
C LEU A 15 13.87 -7.15 2.78
N ILE A 16 13.58 -5.96 2.25
CA ILE A 16 14.12 -5.49 0.96
C ILE A 16 15.66 -5.41 0.95
N ASP A 17 16.26 -5.15 2.10
CA ASP A 17 17.71 -5.06 2.26
C ASP A 17 18.42 -6.41 2.43
N GLY A 18 17.66 -7.50 2.41
CA GLY A 18 18.16 -8.87 2.61
C GLY A 18 18.26 -9.30 4.07
N SER A 19 17.99 -8.42 5.03
CA SER A 19 17.89 -8.80 6.45
C SER A 19 16.69 -9.72 6.68
N ARG A 20 16.74 -10.51 7.77
CA ARG A 20 15.65 -11.41 8.17
C ARG A 20 15.09 -11.01 9.51
N VAL A 21 13.77 -11.05 9.63
CA VAL A 21 13.02 -10.71 10.84
C VAL A 21 11.96 -11.77 11.12
N LYS A 22 11.46 -11.82 12.36
CA LYS A 22 10.30 -12.65 12.70
C LYS A 22 9.04 -12.12 12.01
N LYS A 23 8.14 -13.03 11.65
CA LYS A 23 6.87 -12.70 10.97
C LYS A 23 5.92 -11.85 11.82
N ASP A 24 6.08 -11.88 13.14
CA ASP A 24 5.32 -11.08 14.12
C ASP A 24 6.02 -9.76 14.49
N SER A 25 7.11 -9.39 13.80
CA SER A 25 7.74 -8.09 14.04
C SER A 25 6.83 -6.95 13.60
N LEU A 26 6.82 -5.85 14.35
CA LEU A 26 5.99 -4.66 14.08
C LEU A 26 6.10 -4.17 12.62
N ARG A 27 7.28 -4.29 12.01
CA ARG A 27 7.48 -3.90 10.61
C ARG A 27 6.70 -4.78 9.64
N VAL A 28 6.73 -6.10 9.85
CA VAL A 28 6.02 -7.07 9.02
C VAL A 28 4.52 -6.91 9.17
N ASP A 29 4.07 -6.74 10.41
CA ASP A 29 2.68 -6.46 10.75
C ASP A 29 2.18 -5.19 10.04
N CYS A 30 2.93 -4.09 10.15
CA CYS A 30 2.57 -2.80 9.57
C CYS A 30 2.37 -2.84 8.04
N TYR A 31 3.30 -3.41 7.26
CA TYR A 31 3.08 -3.52 5.81
C TYR A 31 2.11 -4.66 5.44
N GLY A 32 1.86 -5.61 6.35
CA GLY A 32 0.81 -6.62 6.21
C GLY A 32 -0.59 -6.00 6.25
N GLU A 33 -0.84 -5.11 7.22
CA GLU A 33 -2.08 -4.31 7.30
C GLU A 33 -2.29 -3.45 6.05
N VAL A 34 -1.21 -2.87 5.51
CA VAL A 34 -1.26 -2.13 4.23
C VAL A 34 -1.65 -3.05 3.06
N ASP A 35 -1.16 -4.29 3.03
CA ASP A 35 -1.52 -5.29 2.02
C ASP A 35 -2.99 -5.73 2.17
N GLU A 36 -3.47 -5.91 3.39
CA GLU A 36 -4.87 -6.24 3.68
C GLU A 36 -5.82 -5.12 3.23
N LEU A 37 -5.51 -3.86 3.57
CA LEU A 37 -6.25 -2.71 3.06
C LEU A 37 -6.27 -2.70 1.53
N ASN A 38 -5.11 -2.97 0.89
CA ASN A 38 -5.00 -3.00 -0.55
C ASN A 38 -5.90 -4.10 -1.16
N ALA A 39 -5.95 -5.28 -0.56
CA ALA A 39 -6.86 -6.36 -0.96
C ALA A 39 -8.33 -5.97 -0.80
N CYS A 40 -8.70 -5.32 0.31
CA CYS A 40 -10.05 -4.83 0.56
C CYS A 40 -10.50 -3.82 -0.50
N LEU A 41 -9.63 -2.87 -0.88
CA LEU A 41 -9.90 -1.95 -1.98
C LEU A 41 -10.10 -2.69 -3.30
N GLY A 42 -9.32 -3.74 -3.56
CA GLY A 42 -9.48 -4.60 -4.74
C GLY A 42 -10.86 -5.26 -4.79
N ALA A 43 -11.35 -5.76 -3.66
CA ALA A 43 -12.71 -6.30 -3.55
C ALA A 43 -13.76 -5.22 -3.84
N VAL A 44 -13.63 -4.03 -3.25
CA VAL A 44 -14.54 -2.90 -3.51
C VAL A 44 -14.58 -2.56 -5.01
N ARG A 45 -13.41 -2.43 -5.65
CA ARG A 45 -13.31 -2.12 -7.08
C ARG A 45 -13.98 -3.15 -7.98
N SER A 46 -13.95 -4.43 -7.59
CA SER A 46 -14.60 -5.51 -8.36
C SER A 46 -16.14 -5.41 -8.42
N HIS A 47 -16.75 -4.59 -7.57
CA HIS A 47 -18.20 -4.43 -7.46
C HIS A 47 -18.73 -3.06 -7.94
N ARG A 48 -17.88 -2.14 -8.43
CA ARG A 48 -18.30 -0.76 -8.73
C ARG A 48 -18.35 -0.46 -10.23
N GLU A 49 -19.38 0.32 -10.62
CA GLU A 49 -19.59 0.80 -11.99
C GLU A 49 -19.15 2.27 -12.19
N ASP A 50 -18.83 2.99 -11.11
CA ASP A 50 -18.30 4.35 -11.18
C ASP A 50 -16.83 4.34 -11.62
N ALA A 51 -16.60 4.71 -12.89
CA ALA A 51 -15.28 4.77 -13.49
C ALA A 51 -14.34 5.79 -12.82
N GLY A 52 -14.88 6.91 -12.31
CA GLY A 52 -14.10 7.93 -11.62
C GLY A 52 -13.61 7.44 -10.25
N LEU A 53 -14.47 6.75 -9.51
CA LEU A 53 -14.10 6.12 -8.25
C LEU A 53 -13.16 4.93 -8.46
N ASP A 54 -13.37 4.09 -9.47
CA ASP A 54 -12.44 2.98 -9.77
C ASP A 54 -11.05 3.51 -10.10
N ALA A 55 -10.94 4.57 -10.92
CA ALA A 55 -9.66 5.18 -11.25
C ALA A 55 -8.94 5.75 -10.02
N LEU A 56 -9.68 6.41 -9.11
CA LEU A 56 -9.13 6.89 -7.84
C LEU A 56 -8.63 5.73 -6.98
N LEU A 57 -9.46 4.70 -6.76
CA LEU A 57 -9.08 3.55 -5.94
C LEU A 57 -7.91 2.77 -6.55
N ALA A 58 -7.85 2.64 -7.88
CA ALA A 58 -6.72 2.05 -8.59
C ALA A 58 -5.42 2.82 -8.32
N GLN A 59 -5.51 4.15 -8.25
CA GLN A 59 -4.36 4.97 -7.89
C GLN A 59 -3.95 4.79 -6.43
N VAL A 60 -4.91 4.76 -5.50
CA VAL A 60 -4.66 4.49 -4.08
C VAL A 60 -3.97 3.14 -3.89
N GLN A 61 -4.40 2.08 -4.57
CA GLN A 61 -3.75 0.76 -4.49
C GLN A 61 -2.28 0.77 -4.96
N ARG A 62 -1.94 1.61 -5.95
CA ARG A 62 -0.54 1.80 -6.38
C ARG A 62 0.28 2.53 -5.32
N ASP A 63 -0.31 3.54 -4.69
CA ASP A 63 0.34 4.31 -3.62
C ASP A 63 0.57 3.43 -2.38
N LEU A 64 -0.39 2.57 -2.02
CA LEU A 64 -0.25 1.59 -0.94
C LEU A 64 0.86 0.57 -1.23
N PHE A 65 1.04 0.16 -2.48
CA PHE A 65 2.16 -0.70 -2.86
C PHE A 65 3.52 0.00 -2.70
N ALA A 66 3.60 1.29 -3.06
CA ALA A 66 4.77 2.12 -2.81
C ALA A 66 5.05 2.27 -1.31
N LEU A 67 4.02 2.53 -0.50
CA LEU A 67 4.10 2.60 0.96
C LEU A 67 4.61 1.28 1.55
N GLY A 68 4.04 0.14 1.15
CA GLY A 68 4.49 -1.18 1.59
C GLY A 68 5.97 -1.44 1.26
N ALA A 69 6.43 -1.02 0.07
CA ALA A 69 7.83 -1.11 -0.30
C ALA A 69 8.74 -0.23 0.59
N GLN A 70 8.31 0.98 0.98
CA GLN A 70 9.06 1.80 1.92
C GLN A 70 9.13 1.18 3.32
N LEU A 71 7.99 0.71 3.83
CA LEU A 71 7.90 0.06 5.13
C LEU A 71 8.76 -1.20 5.21
N ALA A 72 8.88 -1.93 4.10
CA ALA A 72 9.74 -3.11 3.98
C ALA A 72 11.25 -2.80 3.83
N ASP A 73 11.67 -1.53 3.74
CA ASP A 73 13.08 -1.11 3.69
C ASP A 73 13.50 -0.42 5.00
N PRO A 74 14.19 -1.12 5.91
CA PRO A 74 14.68 -0.56 7.17
C PRO A 74 15.59 0.66 7.01
N GLN A 75 16.25 0.80 5.86
CA GLN A 75 17.23 1.85 5.61
C GLN A 75 16.65 3.03 4.82
N ALA A 76 15.34 3.02 4.51
CA ALA A 76 14.65 4.08 3.78
C ALA A 76 15.35 4.51 2.46
N ARG A 77 16.06 3.60 1.80
CA ARG A 77 16.79 3.86 0.55
C ARG A 77 15.90 3.77 -0.67
N ILE A 78 14.83 2.97 -0.62
CA ILE A 78 14.02 2.68 -1.80
C ILE A 78 13.32 3.92 -2.35
N GLY A 79 12.86 4.84 -1.49
CA GLY A 79 12.25 6.11 -1.93
C GLY A 79 13.22 6.98 -2.73
N GLY A 80 14.50 7.01 -2.34
CA GLY A 80 15.54 7.74 -3.07
C GLY A 80 16.02 7.04 -4.34
N ARG A 81 16.07 5.69 -4.34
CA ARG A 81 16.51 4.89 -5.50
C ARG A 81 15.43 4.71 -6.56
N LYS A 82 14.16 4.70 -6.14
CA LYS A 82 12.99 4.53 -6.98
C LYS A 82 11.98 5.63 -6.61
N PRO A 83 11.97 6.76 -7.32
CA PRO A 83 11.05 7.86 -7.03
C PRO A 83 9.57 7.45 -7.01
N LYS A 84 9.18 6.44 -7.80
CA LYS A 84 7.81 5.88 -7.80
C LYS A 84 7.43 5.16 -6.49
N ALA A 85 8.40 4.78 -5.68
CA ALA A 85 8.21 4.22 -4.35
C ALA A 85 8.32 5.29 -3.27
N ALA A 86 8.38 6.58 -3.62
CA ALA A 86 8.38 7.68 -2.68
C ALA A 86 6.93 8.09 -2.34
N VAL A 87 6.48 7.82 -1.12
CA VAL A 87 5.28 8.48 -0.58
C VAL A 87 5.65 9.91 -0.18
N THR A 88 4.86 10.88 -0.60
CA THR A 88 5.14 12.32 -0.50
C THR A 88 3.88 13.08 -0.12
N ALA A 89 4.04 14.36 0.24
CA ALA A 89 2.90 15.26 0.53
C ALA A 89 1.92 15.39 -0.66
N GLU A 90 2.38 15.20 -1.90
CA GLU A 90 1.51 15.21 -3.09
C GLU A 90 0.47 14.09 -3.07
N HIS A 91 0.84 12.92 -2.54
CA HIS A 91 -0.10 11.80 -2.38
C HIS A 91 -1.21 12.15 -1.38
N VAL A 92 -0.86 12.81 -0.28
CA VAL A 92 -1.81 13.29 0.73
C VAL A 92 -2.73 14.34 0.13
N LYS A 93 -2.16 15.35 -0.54
CA LYS A 93 -2.94 16.41 -1.18
C LYS A 93 -3.96 15.86 -2.18
N ARG A 94 -3.57 14.86 -2.99
CA ARG A 94 -4.49 14.22 -3.94
C ARG A 94 -5.69 13.54 -3.24
N LEU A 95 -5.49 12.97 -2.06
CA LEU A 95 -6.58 12.40 -1.27
C LEU A 95 -7.49 13.50 -0.73
N GLU A 96 -6.92 14.58 -0.20
CA GLU A 96 -7.67 15.76 0.28
C GLU A 96 -8.53 16.36 -0.85
N ASP A 97 -7.94 16.62 -2.01
CA ASP A 97 -8.66 17.14 -3.18
C ASP A 97 -9.81 16.19 -3.62
N ALA A 98 -9.61 14.87 -3.51
CA ALA A 98 -10.62 13.87 -3.85
C ALA A 98 -11.75 13.75 -2.80
N ILE A 99 -11.44 14.04 -1.54
CA ILE A 99 -12.42 14.13 -0.45
C ILE A 99 -13.29 15.37 -0.67
N ASP A 100 -12.67 16.54 -0.88
CA ASP A 100 -13.37 17.81 -1.08
C ASP A 100 -14.36 17.73 -2.26
N ALA A 101 -13.89 17.24 -3.41
CA ALA A 101 -14.72 17.08 -4.60
C ALA A 101 -15.94 16.17 -4.38
N ARG A 102 -15.81 15.10 -3.59
CA ARG A 102 -16.91 14.18 -3.29
C ARG A 102 -17.85 14.72 -2.23
N GLN A 103 -17.35 15.50 -1.29
CA GLN A 103 -18.17 16.10 -0.24
C GLN A 103 -19.14 17.13 -0.82
N GLU A 104 -18.74 17.86 -1.87
CA GLU A 104 -19.62 18.80 -2.58
C GLU A 104 -20.85 18.13 -3.22
N GLU A 105 -20.79 16.83 -3.51
CA GLU A 105 -21.88 16.06 -4.13
C GLU A 105 -22.90 15.52 -3.12
N LEU A 106 -22.63 15.66 -1.82
CA LEU A 106 -23.41 15.03 -0.75
C LEU A 106 -24.19 16.06 0.09
N PRO A 107 -25.40 15.72 0.56
CA PRO A 107 -26.09 16.54 1.55
C PRO A 107 -25.32 16.54 2.88
N PRO A 108 -25.45 17.60 3.71
CA PRO A 108 -24.93 17.58 5.07
C PRO A 108 -25.46 16.38 5.86
N LEU A 109 -24.59 15.79 6.69
CA LEU A 109 -24.88 14.67 7.59
C LEU A 109 -25.84 15.07 8.71
#